data_AF-A0A239LRM1-F1
#
_entry.id   AF-A0A239LRM1-F1
#
_cell.length_a   1.000
_cell.length_b   1.000
_cell.length_c   1.000
_cell.angle_alpha   90.00
_cell.angle_beta   90.00
_cell.angle_gamma   90.00
#
_symmetry.space_group_name_H-M   'P 1'
#
loop_
_entity.id
_entity.type
_entity.pdbx_description
1 polymer ?
#
loop_
_entity_poly.entity_id
_entity_poly.type
_entity_poly.pdbx_seq_one_letter_code
_entity_poly.pdbx_strand_id
1 'polypeptide(L)'
;MITLPLVWLVSVLSTIAAFALAQDTRTPFAARLCLCGFLLTLATIGLLLGLRLSFDATWAARVQPVVAVMVAPLAYLGFSALTQDLGANWRKTLWLNGVPVAFAQLAILVHVPISADIFVLAINSVYLFLIARLLRRKADDFVHVAGFVAQSR
;
A
#
# COMPACT_ATOMS: atom_id res chain seq x y z
N MET A 1 -23.39 8.36 23.18
CA MET A 1 -22.47 8.98 22.21
C MET A 1 -22.12 7.92 21.20
N ILE A 2 -22.67 7.99 19.99
CA ILE A 2 -22.33 7.04 18.92
C ILE A 2 -20.97 7.46 18.39
N THR A 3 -19.90 7.03 19.06
CA THR A 3 -18.54 7.10 18.53
C THR A 3 -18.49 6.13 17.37
N LEU A 4 -18.90 6.61 16.18
CA LEU A 4 -18.60 5.96 14.92
C LEU A 4 -17.09 5.69 14.94
N PRO A 5 -16.64 4.43 15.06
CA PRO A 5 -15.23 4.20 15.32
C PRO A 5 -14.54 4.56 14.01
N LEU A 6 -13.72 5.61 14.06
CA LEU A 6 -13.03 6.22 12.92
C LEU A 6 -12.42 5.15 12.00
N VAL A 7 -11.97 4.06 12.59
CA VAL A 7 -11.39 2.89 11.94
C VAL A 7 -12.31 2.17 10.94
N TRP A 8 -13.61 2.04 11.26
CA TRP A 8 -14.59 1.46 10.34
C TRP A 8 -14.83 2.37 9.15
N LEU A 9 -14.92 3.69 9.40
CA LEU A 9 -15.06 4.67 8.33
C LEU A 9 -13.86 4.65 7.38
N VAL A 10 -12.64 4.64 7.92
CA VAL A 10 -11.40 4.54 7.13
C VAL A 10 -11.39 3.25 6.29
N SER A 11 -11.86 2.14 6.85
CA SER A 11 -11.91 0.86 6.13
C SER A 11 -12.88 0.88 4.96
N VAL A 12 -14.08 1.42 5.18
CA VAL A 12 -15.10 1.57 4.15
C VAL A 12 -14.62 2.52 3.05
N LEU A 13 -14.11 3.69 3.41
CA LEU A 13 -13.60 4.67 2.45
C LEU A 13 -12.43 4.11 1.62
N SER A 14 -11.50 3.41 2.25
CA SER A 14 -10.37 2.78 1.55
C SER A 14 -10.83 1.69 0.57
N THR A 15 -11.87 0.93 0.95
CA THR A 15 -12.47 -0.09 0.07
C THR A 15 -13.16 0.54 -1.13
N ILE A 16 -13.93 1.63 -0.92
CA ILE A 16 -14.57 2.39 -2.00
C ILE A 16 -13.51 2.98 -2.93
N ALA A 17 -12.45 3.58 -2.38
CA ALA A 17 -11.33 4.11 -3.17
C ALA A 17 -10.64 3.01 -3.99
N ALA A 18 -10.43 1.82 -3.40
CA ALA A 18 -9.84 0.68 -4.11
C ALA A 18 -10.71 0.24 -5.28
N PHE A 19 -12.04 0.21 -5.09
CA PHE A 19 -13.00 -0.14 -6.12
C PHE A 19 -13.05 0.90 -7.25
N ALA A 20 -13.13 2.19 -6.90
CA ALA A 20 -13.09 3.28 -7.87
C ALA A 20 -11.80 3.25 -8.70
N LEU A 21 -10.65 3.04 -8.05
CA LEU A 21 -9.37 2.91 -8.73
C LEU A 21 -9.28 1.67 -9.61
N ALA A 22 -9.89 0.56 -9.21
CA ALA A 22 -9.94 -0.65 -10.02
C ALA A 22 -10.75 -0.46 -11.32
N GLN A 23 -11.75 0.44 -11.30
CA GLN A 23 -12.54 0.79 -12.48
C GLN A 23 -11.84 1.78 -13.42
N ASP A 24 -10.84 2.52 -12.93
CA ASP A 24 -10.09 3.45 -13.77
C ASP A 24 -9.15 2.69 -14.74
N THR A 25 -9.40 2.85 -16.03
CA THR A 25 -8.61 2.27 -17.13
C THR A 25 -7.49 3.18 -17.62
N ARG A 26 -7.42 4.42 -17.14
CA ARG A 26 -6.39 5.40 -17.54
C ARG A 26 -5.05 5.17 -16.84
N THR A 27 -5.05 4.42 -15.73
CA THR A 27 -3.84 4.11 -14.97
C THR A 27 -3.17 2.84 -15.48
N PRO A 28 -1.82 2.77 -15.49
CA PRO A 28 -1.12 1.56 -15.90
C PRO A 28 -1.46 0.40 -14.97
N PHE A 29 -1.69 -0.80 -15.54
CA PHE A 29 -2.18 -1.98 -14.82
C PHE A 29 -1.36 -2.34 -13.57
N ALA A 30 -0.03 -2.21 -13.63
CA ALA A 30 0.87 -2.47 -12.50
C ALA A 30 0.65 -1.49 -11.33
N ALA A 31 0.48 -0.19 -11.64
CA ALA A 31 0.17 0.81 -10.63
C ALA A 31 -1.21 0.57 -10.02
N ARG A 32 -2.20 0.25 -10.85
CA ARG A 32 -3.56 -0.06 -10.41
C ARG A 32 -3.59 -1.23 -9.43
N LEU A 33 -2.94 -2.35 -9.78
CA LEU A 33 -2.86 -3.51 -8.90
C LEU A 33 -2.20 -3.19 -7.55
N CYS A 34 -1.06 -2.49 -7.57
CA CYS A 34 -0.31 -2.19 -6.35
C CYS A 34 -1.05 -1.17 -5.46
N LEU A 35 -1.64 -0.13 -6.04
CA LEU A 35 -2.41 0.88 -5.31
C LEU A 35 -3.74 0.32 -4.77
N CYS A 36 -4.44 -0.52 -5.54
CA CYS A 36 -5.60 -1.25 -5.02
C CYS A 36 -5.19 -2.16 -3.86
N GLY A 37 -4.08 -2.90 -4.00
CA GLY A 37 -3.53 -3.71 -2.91
C GLY A 37 -3.20 -2.89 -1.67
N PHE A 38 -2.59 -1.71 -1.84
CA PHE A 38 -2.32 -0.76 -0.76
C PHE A 38 -3.60 -0.30 -0.05
N LEU A 39 -4.64 0.08 -0.81
CA LEU A 39 -5.91 0.52 -0.24
C LEU A 39 -6.65 -0.62 0.48
N LEU A 40 -6.61 -1.84 -0.06
CA LEU A 40 -7.18 -3.03 0.57
C LEU A 40 -6.40 -3.45 1.83
N THR A 41 -5.08 -3.29 1.87
CA THR A 41 -4.29 -3.55 3.08
C THR A 41 -4.59 -2.52 4.18
N LEU A 42 -4.73 -1.23 3.83
CA LEU A 42 -5.22 -0.22 4.78
C LEU A 42 -6.62 -0.54 5.31
N ALA A 43 -7.54 -0.93 4.42
CA ALA A 43 -8.88 -1.34 4.81
C ALA A 43 -8.86 -2.55 5.75
N THR A 44 -8.00 -3.52 5.46
CA THR A 44 -7.84 -4.74 6.27
C THR A 44 -7.27 -4.42 7.65
N ILE A 45 -6.25 -3.55 7.75
CA ILE A 45 -5.70 -3.12 9.05
C ILE A 45 -6.76 -2.38 9.86
N GLY A 46 -7.52 -1.49 9.21
CA GLY A 46 -8.60 -0.78 9.86
C GLY A 46 -9.71 -1.71 10.37
N LEU A 47 -10.05 -2.72 9.59
CA LEU A 47 -11.03 -3.74 9.96
C LEU A 47 -10.52 -4.60 11.12
N LEU A 48 -9.27 -5.07 11.07
CA LEU A 48 -8.64 -5.83 12.16
C LEU A 48 -8.57 -5.02 13.45
N LEU A 49 -8.25 -3.72 13.35
CA LEU A 49 -8.22 -2.84 14.51
C LEU A 49 -9.63 -2.57 15.06
N GLY A 50 -10.62 -2.37 14.20
CA GLY A 50 -12.03 -2.30 14.59
C GLY A 50 -12.49 -3.58 15.29
N LEU A 51 -12.13 -4.74 14.75
CA LEU A 51 -12.45 -6.05 15.31
C LEU A 51 -11.80 -6.24 16.70
N ARG A 52 -10.55 -5.83 16.86
CA ARG A 52 -9.83 -5.88 18.14
C ARG A 52 -10.46 -4.95 19.18
N LEU A 53 -10.78 -3.71 18.82
CA LEU A 53 -11.31 -2.71 19.76
C LEU A 53 -12.78 -2.94 20.10
N SER A 54 -13.58 -3.43 19.16
CA SER A 54 -15.03 -3.61 19.35
C SER A 54 -15.42 -5.01 19.84
N PHE A 55 -14.61 -6.04 19.53
CA PHE A 55 -14.95 -7.44 19.84
C PHE A 55 -13.86 -8.18 20.64
N ASP A 56 -12.84 -7.47 21.14
CA ASP A 56 -11.71 -8.02 21.92
C ASP A 56 -11.00 -9.22 21.25
N ALA A 57 -11.02 -9.24 19.92
CA ALA A 57 -10.47 -10.33 19.13
C ALA A 57 -8.93 -10.31 19.12
N THR A 58 -8.32 -10.99 20.10
CA THR A 58 -6.86 -11.05 20.29
C THR A 58 -6.07 -11.62 19.11
N TRP A 59 -6.68 -12.47 18.29
CA TRP A 59 -6.06 -13.01 17.07
C TRP A 59 -5.78 -11.91 16.03
N ALA A 60 -6.59 -10.83 15.99
CA ALA A 60 -6.38 -9.72 15.08
C ALA A 60 -5.06 -9.00 15.36
N ALA A 61 -4.61 -8.98 16.61
CA ALA A 61 -3.31 -8.42 17.00
C ALA A 61 -2.13 -9.21 16.42
N ARG A 62 -2.29 -10.51 16.14
CA ARG A 62 -1.25 -11.34 15.52
C ARG A 62 -1.19 -11.15 14.01
N VAL A 63 -2.33 -10.89 13.38
CA VAL A 63 -2.42 -10.70 11.92
C VAL A 63 -2.03 -9.27 11.51
N GLN A 64 -2.31 -8.28 12.35
CA GLN A 64 -2.01 -6.86 12.09
C GLN A 64 -0.58 -6.59 11.61
N PRO A 65 0.50 -7.08 12.25
CA PRO A 65 1.87 -6.82 11.80
C PRO A 65 2.16 -7.39 10.42
N VAL A 66 1.62 -8.57 10.11
CA VAL A 66 1.82 -9.25 8.82
C VAL A 66 1.21 -8.45 7.68
N VAL A 67 0.04 -7.85 7.92
CA VAL A 67 -0.64 -6.96 6.96
C VAL A 67 0.04 -5.59 6.90
N ALA A 68 0.49 -5.06 8.04
CA ALA A 68 1.16 -3.76 8.12
C ALA A 68 2.48 -3.71 7.32
N VAL A 69 3.26 -4.79 7.30
CA VAL A 69 4.49 -4.88 6.50
C VAL A 69 4.21 -4.74 5.00
N MET A 70 3.01 -5.09 4.51
CA MET A 70 2.66 -5.00 3.10
C MET A 70 2.32 -3.58 2.64
N VAL A 71 1.98 -2.67 3.56
CA VAL A 71 1.47 -1.33 3.24
C VAL A 71 2.50 -0.49 2.49
N ALA A 72 3.69 -0.28 3.06
CA ALA A 72 4.68 0.59 2.44
C ALA A 72 5.29 0.06 1.13
N PRO A 73 5.56 -1.26 0.97
CA PRO A 73 5.96 -1.82 -0.32
C PRO A 73 4.91 -1.65 -1.40
N LEU A 74 3.62 -1.88 -1.08
CA LEU A 74 2.53 -1.70 -2.05
C LEU A 74 2.34 -0.23 -2.43
N ALA A 75 2.46 0.68 -1.48
CA ALA A 75 2.46 2.12 -1.74
C ALA A 75 3.61 2.49 -2.68
N TYR A 76 4.85 2.08 -2.35
CA TYR A 76 6.02 2.37 -3.16
C TYR A 76 5.92 1.79 -4.57
N LEU A 77 5.52 0.52 -4.71
CA LEU A 77 5.33 -0.12 -6.01
C LEU A 77 4.22 0.56 -6.82
N GLY A 78 3.13 0.95 -6.15
CA GLY A 78 2.04 1.71 -6.76
C GLY A 78 2.50 3.05 -7.32
N PHE A 79 3.18 3.87 -6.51
CA PHE A 79 3.68 5.17 -6.93
C PHE A 79 4.83 5.07 -7.95
N SER A 80 5.74 4.12 -7.78
CA SER A 80 6.85 3.93 -8.73
C SER A 80 6.34 3.39 -10.08
N ALA A 81 5.30 2.57 -10.11
CA ALA A 81 4.70 2.09 -11.36
C ALA A 81 3.99 3.21 -12.16
N LEU A 82 3.79 4.40 -11.57
CA LEU A 82 3.35 5.61 -12.27
C LEU A 82 4.51 6.37 -12.96
N THR A 83 5.77 5.96 -12.72
CA THR A 83 6.95 6.55 -13.40
C THR A 83 7.25 5.82 -14.70
N GLN A 84 7.65 6.56 -15.74
CA GLN A 84 7.87 6.02 -17.10
C GLN A 84 8.99 4.96 -17.14
N ASP A 85 10.04 5.13 -16.33
CA ASP A 85 11.19 4.20 -16.22
C ASP A 85 10.80 2.79 -15.78
N LEU A 86 9.78 2.67 -14.92
CA LEU A 86 9.49 1.40 -14.25
C LEU A 86 8.59 0.47 -15.07
N GLY A 87 7.85 1.00 -16.05
CA GLY A 87 6.98 0.21 -16.92
C GLY A 87 7.73 -0.90 -17.67
N ALA A 88 8.99 -0.65 -18.06
CA ALA A 88 9.82 -1.61 -18.79
C ALA A 88 10.37 -2.76 -17.92
N ASN A 89 10.59 -2.53 -16.62
CA ASN A 89 11.27 -3.47 -15.71
C ASN A 89 10.43 -3.88 -14.48
N TRP A 90 9.10 -3.69 -14.53
CA TRP A 90 8.22 -3.80 -13.37
C TRP A 90 8.34 -5.15 -12.63
N ARG A 91 8.47 -6.27 -13.35
CA ARG A 91 8.65 -7.61 -12.77
C ARG A 91 9.91 -7.72 -11.93
N LYS A 92 11.02 -7.16 -12.39
CA LYS A 92 12.30 -7.18 -11.68
C LYS A 92 12.21 -6.36 -10.40
N THR A 93 11.58 -5.18 -10.48
CA THR A 93 11.33 -4.33 -9.31
C THR A 93 10.40 -5.01 -8.30
N LEU A 94 9.36 -5.71 -8.77
CA LEU A 94 8.45 -6.44 -7.88
C LEU A 94 9.16 -7.57 -7.15
N TRP A 95 10.03 -8.33 -7.82
CA TRP A 95 10.87 -9.33 -7.16
C TRP A 95 11.86 -8.72 -6.17
N LEU A 96 12.54 -7.63 -6.55
CA LEU A 96 13.54 -6.96 -5.70
C LEU A 96 12.92 -6.43 -4.39
N ASN A 97 11.67 -5.96 -4.45
CA ASN A 97 10.93 -5.44 -3.30
C ASN A 97 10.12 -6.53 -2.57
N GLY A 98 9.68 -7.57 -3.28
CA GLY A 98 8.91 -8.67 -2.72
C GLY A 98 9.73 -9.61 -1.85
N VAL A 99 11.00 -9.84 -2.18
CA VAL A 99 11.89 -10.74 -1.41
C VAL A 99 12.14 -10.25 0.03
N PRO A 100 12.52 -8.97 0.27
CA PRO A 100 12.65 -8.44 1.64
C PRO A 100 11.36 -8.52 2.44
N VAL A 101 10.23 -8.27 1.77
CA VAL A 101 8.89 -8.28 2.39
C VAL A 101 8.49 -9.71 2.79
N ALA A 102 8.67 -10.68 1.90
CA ALA A 102 8.41 -12.09 2.19
C ALA A 102 9.31 -12.60 3.32
N PHE A 103 10.58 -12.19 3.33
CA PHE A 103 11.51 -12.52 4.41
C PHE A 103 11.04 -11.95 5.76
N ALA A 104 10.59 -10.70 5.78
CA ALA A 104 10.05 -10.07 6.99
C ALA A 104 8.76 -10.73 7.47
N GLN A 105 7.86 -11.11 6.56
CA GLN A 105 6.66 -11.87 6.92
C GLN A 105 7.00 -13.24 7.52
N LEU A 106 7.97 -13.96 6.94
CA LEU A 106 8.45 -15.22 7.49
C LEU A 106 9.07 -15.03 8.87
N ALA A 107 9.89 -13.99 9.06
CA ALA A 107 10.50 -13.67 10.36
C ALA A 107 9.45 -13.36 11.44
N ILE A 108 8.39 -12.62 11.08
CA ILE A 108 7.26 -12.34 11.98
C ILE A 108 6.49 -13.63 12.30
N LEU A 109 6.28 -14.50 11.29
CA LEU A 109 5.52 -15.74 11.46
C LEU A 109 6.26 -16.78 12.34
N VAL A 110 7.58 -16.84 12.22
CA VAL A 110 8.46 -17.77 12.96
C VAL A 110 8.66 -17.34 14.43
N HIS A 111 8.02 -16.26 14.90
CA HIS A 111 8.16 -15.76 16.28
C HIS A 111 9.62 -15.57 16.69
N VAL A 112 10.43 -14.95 15.81
CA VAL A 112 11.79 -14.52 16.18
C VAL A 112 11.70 -13.68 17.47
N PRO A 113 12.63 -13.79 18.43
CA PRO A 113 12.59 -13.10 19.73
C PRO A 113 12.72 -11.56 19.66
N ILE A 114 12.54 -10.97 18.48
CA ILE A 114 12.59 -9.54 18.20
C ILE A 114 11.14 -9.08 17.99
N SER A 115 10.75 -7.95 18.58
CA SER A 115 9.39 -7.41 18.41
C SER A 115 9.07 -7.19 16.93
N ALA A 116 7.90 -7.69 16.48
CA ALA A 116 7.40 -7.49 15.12
C ALA A 116 7.29 -6.00 14.77
N ASP A 117 7.08 -5.13 15.76
CA ASP A 117 7.01 -3.68 15.58
C ASP A 117 8.33 -3.10 15.05
N ILE A 118 9.48 -3.67 15.43
CA ILE A 118 10.79 -3.22 14.96
C ILE A 118 10.96 -3.53 13.47
N PHE A 119 10.53 -4.71 13.03
CA PHE A 119 10.54 -5.08 11.61
C PHE A 119 9.61 -4.19 10.79
N VAL A 120 8.38 -4.02 11.28
CA VAL A 120 7.38 -3.14 10.65
C VAL A 120 7.92 -1.72 10.55
N LEU A 121 8.49 -1.18 11.63
CA LEU A 121 9.06 0.16 11.66
C LEU A 121 10.23 0.30 10.69
N ALA A 122 11.21 -0.62 10.72
CA ALA A 122 12.38 -0.58 9.85
C ALA A 122 12.00 -0.60 8.37
N ILE A 123 11.11 -1.51 7.96
CA ILE A 123 10.63 -1.62 6.58
C ILE A 123 9.88 -0.37 6.18
N ASN A 124 8.94 0.09 7.00
CA ASN A 124 8.18 1.30 6.71
C ASN A 124 9.10 2.52 6.60
N SER A 125 10.11 2.67 7.45
CA SER A 125 11.08 3.77 7.36
C SER A 125 11.87 3.75 6.05
N VAL A 126 12.36 2.60 5.61
CA VAL A 126 13.08 2.47 4.32
C VAL A 126 12.16 2.86 3.16
N TYR A 127 10.94 2.32 3.12
CA TYR A 127 10.01 2.62 2.03
C TYR A 127 9.48 4.05 2.08
N LEU A 128 9.29 4.63 3.26
CA LEU A 128 8.93 6.04 3.41
C LEU A 128 10.03 6.94 2.84
N PHE A 129 11.30 6.62 3.10
CA PHE A 129 12.42 7.33 2.51
C PHE A 129 12.44 7.22 0.98
N LEU A 130 12.16 6.03 0.43
CA LEU A 130 12.05 5.81 -1.01
C LEU A 130 10.89 6.60 -1.65
N ILE A 131 9.73 6.66 -0.99
CA ILE A 131 8.57 7.46 -1.41
C ILE A 131 8.89 8.96 -1.31
N ALA A 132 9.54 9.41 -0.24
CA ALA A 132 10.01 10.79 -0.10
C ALA A 132 11.01 11.17 -1.20
N ARG A 133 11.82 10.21 -1.67
CA ARG A 133 12.69 10.39 -2.82
C ARG A 133 11.91 10.47 -4.13
N LEU A 134 10.82 9.71 -4.29
CA LEU A 134 9.92 9.81 -5.45
C LEU A 134 9.25 11.19 -5.51
N LEU A 135 8.85 11.77 -4.37
CA LEU A 135 8.31 13.13 -4.27
C LEU A 135 9.28 14.22 -4.74
N ARG A 136 10.59 13.93 -4.78
CA ARG A 136 11.61 14.85 -5.33
C ARG A 136 11.79 14.71 -6.85
N ARG A 137 11.16 13.74 -7.53
CA ARG A 137 11.19 13.64 -9.00
C ARG A 137 10.30 14.70 -9.64
N LYS A 138 10.73 15.22 -10.79
CA LYS A 138 9.99 16.24 -11.56
C LYS A 138 8.76 15.63 -12.25
N ALA A 139 7.73 16.43 -12.51
CA ALA A 139 6.48 16.00 -13.15
C ALA A 139 6.70 15.29 -14.50
N ASP A 140 7.80 15.62 -15.21
CA ASP A 140 8.20 15.02 -16.48
C ASP A 140 8.56 13.52 -16.40
N ASP A 141 8.91 12.99 -15.22
CA ASP A 141 9.21 11.56 -15.01
C ASP A 141 7.96 10.69 -14.82
N PHE A 142 6.79 11.31 -14.64
CA PHE A 142 5.51 10.62 -14.44
C PHE A 142 4.77 10.47 -15.76
N VAL A 143 4.03 9.38 -15.92
CA VAL A 143 3.19 9.14 -17.10
C VAL A 143 2.23 10.31 -17.27
N HIS A 144 2.44 11.11 -18.31
CA HIS A 144 1.54 12.17 -18.71
C HIS A 144 0.23 11.56 -19.23
N VAL A 145 -0.82 11.65 -18.42
CA VAL A 145 -2.18 11.45 -18.91
C VAL A 145 -2.46 12.64 -19.81
N ALA A 146 -2.58 12.39 -21.12
CA ALA A 146 -2.89 13.43 -22.10
C ALA A 146 -4.13 14.21 -21.62
N GLY A 147 -3.91 15.48 -21.25
CA GLY A 147 -4.99 16.42 -21.01
C GLY A 147 -5.84 16.46 -22.27
N PHE A 148 -7.14 16.33 -22.09
CA PHE A 148 -8.12 16.48 -23.14
C PHE A 148 -7.97 17.89 -23.72
N VAL A 149 -7.14 18.06 -24.75
CA VAL A 149 -7.12 19.27 -25.56
C VAL A 149 -8.41 19.20 -26.35
N ALA A 150 -9.43 19.88 -25.84
CA ALA A 150 -10.62 20.20 -26.60
C ALA A 150 -10.15 20.97 -27.85
N GLN A 151 -10.04 20.23 -28.95
CA GLN A 151 -9.69 20.74 -30.24
C GLN A 151 -10.92 21.52 -30.74
N SER A 152 -10.97 22.81 -30.43
CA SER A 152 -11.94 23.73 -31.02
C SER A 152 -11.62 23.85 -32.52
N ARG A 153 -12.47 23.27 -33.36
CA ARG A 153 -12.64 23.67 -34.75
C ARG A 153 -14.12 23.73 -35.07
#